data_AF-A0A969XI29-F1
#
_entry.id   AF-A0A969XI29-F1
#
_cell.length_a   1.000
_cell.length_b   1.000
_cell.length_c   1.000
_cell.angle_alpha   90.00
_cell.angle_beta   90.00
_cell.angle_gamma   90.00
#
_symmetry.space_group_name_H-M   'P 1'
#
loop_
_entity.id
_entity.type
_entity.pdbx_description
1 polymer ?
#
loop_
_entity_poly.entity_id
_entity_poly.type
_entity_poly.pdbx_seq_one_letter_code
_entity_poly.pdbx_strand_id
1 'polypeptide(L)'
;YGFKSIKAIVRIDLVAEQPTTFWNAYAPNEYGFYSNVNPEVDHPRWSQATEQRLGERGRRYTLPFNGYAEEVAHLYEGMDLREFY
;
A
#
# COMPACT_ATOMS: atom_id res chain seq x y z
N TYR A 1 1.98 1.04 0.93
CA TYR A 1 2.82 1.91 0.06
C TYR A 1 3.07 3.26 0.73
N GLY A 2 4.12 3.98 0.31
CA GLY A 2 4.59 5.18 1.01
C GLY A 2 3.60 6.35 1.11
N PHE A 3 2.62 6.44 0.21
CA PHE A 3 1.63 7.51 0.23
C PHE A 3 0.66 7.46 1.42
N LYS A 4 0.58 6.34 2.13
CA LYS A 4 -0.19 6.20 3.37
C LYS A 4 0.49 6.88 4.56
N SER A 5 1.80 7.12 4.48
CA SER A 5 2.57 7.87 5.48
C SER A 5 2.49 9.36 5.19
N ILE A 6 1.45 10.01 5.70
CA ILE A 6 1.23 11.45 5.51
C ILE A 6 2.32 12.28 6.20
N LYS A 7 2.66 13.43 5.61
CA LYS A 7 3.70 14.35 6.08
C LYS A 7 3.07 15.60 6.69
N ALA A 8 3.80 16.25 7.61
CA ALA A 8 3.41 17.51 8.23
C ALA A 8 1.98 17.48 8.82
N ILE A 9 1.69 16.46 9.63
CA ILE A 9 0.40 16.28 10.29
C ILE A 9 0.16 17.43 11.26
N VAL A 10 -0.98 18.11 11.13
CA VAL A 10 -1.41 19.18 12.03
C VAL A 10 -2.62 18.80 12.88
N ARG A 11 -3.34 17.73 12.50
CA ARG A 11 -4.55 17.26 13.19
C ARG A 11 -4.70 15.75 13.03
N ILE A 12 -5.22 15.09 14.07
CA ILE A 12 -5.62 13.68 14.09
C ILE A 12 -7.03 13.63 14.69
N ASP A 13 -7.98 13.12 13.92
CA ASP A 13 -9.37 12.94 14.35
C ASP A 13 -9.69 11.43 14.39
N LEU A 14 -10.43 11.00 15.41
CA LEU A 14 -11.01 9.65 15.46
C LEU A 14 -12.43 9.72 14.91
N VAL A 15 -12.69 8.97 13.85
CA VAL A 15 -13.97 8.98 13.12
C VAL A 15 -14.57 7.58 13.09
N ALA A 16 -15.91 7.50 13.06
CA ALA A 16 -16.62 6.22 13.07
C ALA A 16 -16.63 5.50 11.70
N GLU A 17 -16.47 6.25 10.62
CA GLU A 17 -16.52 5.75 9.24
C GLU A 17 -15.16 5.89 8.56
N GLN A 18 -14.89 5.03 7.56
CA GLN A 18 -13.65 5.07 6.80
C GLN A 18 -13.49 6.42 6.07
N PRO A 19 -12.47 7.23 6.39
CA PRO A 19 -12.31 8.53 5.74
C PRO A 19 -11.76 8.38 4.32
N THR A 20 -12.06 9.36 3.47
CA THR A 20 -11.43 9.48 2.16
C THR A 20 -9.95 9.84 2.30
N THR A 21 -9.10 9.26 1.44
CA THR A 21 -7.66 9.57 1.41
C THR A 21 -7.28 10.27 0.10
N PHE A 22 -6.26 11.13 0.14
CA PHE A 22 -5.92 12.02 -0.99
C PHE A 22 -5.72 11.27 -2.32
N TRP A 23 -4.88 10.23 -2.34
CA TRP A 23 -4.58 9.49 -3.57
C TRP A 23 -5.76 8.66 -4.06
N ASN A 24 -6.56 8.11 -3.15
CA ASN A 24 -7.79 7.40 -3.50
C ASN A 24 -8.86 8.34 -4.08
N ALA A 25 -8.97 9.58 -3.59
CA ALA A 25 -9.86 10.57 -4.20
C ALA A 25 -9.37 11.03 -5.58
N TYR A 26 -8.05 11.20 -5.73
CA TYR A 26 -7.45 11.72 -6.96
C TYR A 26 -7.45 10.69 -8.10
N ALA A 27 -7.13 9.43 -7.81
CA ALA A 27 -7.10 8.34 -8.78
C ALA A 27 -7.59 7.03 -8.12
N PRO A 28 -8.91 6.89 -7.92
CA PRO A 28 -9.50 5.75 -7.19
C PRO A 28 -9.25 4.40 -7.84
N ASN A 29 -9.01 4.39 -9.16
CA ASN A 29 -8.68 3.20 -9.94
C ASN A 29 -7.20 2.78 -9.82
N GLU A 30 -6.35 3.55 -9.15
CA GLU A 30 -4.91 3.31 -9.00
C GLU A 30 -4.47 3.11 -7.55
N TYR A 31 -5.16 3.75 -6.60
CA TYR A 31 -4.79 3.75 -5.19
C TYR A 31 -6.03 3.52 -4.33
N GLY A 32 -6.12 2.38 -3.64
CA GLY A 32 -7.19 2.15 -2.67
C GLY A 32 -6.83 2.62 -1.26
N PHE A 33 -7.63 2.14 -0.30
CA PHE A 33 -7.54 2.58 1.08
C PHE A 33 -6.47 1.84 1.86
N TYR A 34 -6.39 0.51 1.78
CA TYR A 34 -5.44 -0.24 2.62
C TYR A 34 -4.03 -0.15 2.07
N SER A 35 -3.86 -0.40 0.76
CA SER A 35 -2.59 -0.18 0.06
C SER A 35 -1.41 -0.87 0.72
N ASN A 36 -1.64 -2.10 1.18
CA ASN A 36 -0.59 -3.03 1.61
C ASN A 36 0.34 -3.31 0.42
N VAL A 37 1.64 -3.43 0.68
CA VAL A 37 2.60 -3.78 -0.38
C VAL A 37 2.36 -5.23 -0.78
N ASN A 38 1.98 -5.44 -2.04
CA ASN A 38 1.64 -6.75 -2.56
C ASN A 38 2.25 -6.93 -3.97
N PRO A 39 3.25 -7.83 -4.14
CA PRO A 39 3.90 -8.06 -5.43
C PRO A 39 3.00 -8.76 -6.46
N GLU A 40 1.89 -9.37 -6.04
CA GLU A 40 0.95 -10.06 -6.94
C GLU A 40 -0.14 -9.13 -7.51
N VAL A 41 -0.22 -7.89 -7.02
CA VAL A 41 -1.21 -6.91 -7.47
C VAL A 41 -0.47 -5.75 -8.14
N ASP A 42 -0.53 -5.74 -9.46
CA ASP A 42 0.09 -4.70 -10.26
C ASP A 42 -0.68 -3.38 -10.16
N HIS A 43 0.06 -2.29 -10.27
CA HIS A 43 -0.54 -0.98 -10.48
C HIS A 43 -1.04 -0.91 -11.95
N PRO A 44 -2.13 -0.18 -12.27
CA PRO A 44 -2.68 -0.16 -13.64
C PRO A 44 -1.70 0.22 -14.76
N ARG A 45 -0.61 0.90 -14.40
CA ARG A 45 0.41 1.40 -15.32
C ARG A 45 1.76 0.68 -15.24
N TRP A 46 2.01 -0.16 -14.24
CA TRP A 46 3.30 -0.87 -14.07
C TRP A 46 3.19 -2.04 -13.11
N SER A 47 4.08 -3.03 -13.27
CA SER A 47 4.14 -4.16 -12.34
C SER A 47 4.75 -3.78 -10.99
N GLN A 48 4.20 -4.34 -9.92
CA GLN A 48 4.70 -4.20 -8.54
C GLN A 48 5.60 -5.36 -8.11
N ALA A 49 5.79 -6.38 -8.95
CA ALA A 49 6.55 -7.58 -8.63
C ALA A 49 8.03 -7.33 -8.34
N THR A 50 8.59 -6.22 -8.85
CA THR A 50 9.98 -5.82 -8.60
C THR A 50 10.08 -4.35 -8.24
N GLU A 51 11.13 -4.00 -7.52
CA GLU A 51 11.42 -2.64 -7.09
C GLU A 51 12.90 -2.27 -7.28
N GLN A 52 13.18 -0.97 -7.29
CA GLN A 52 14.54 -0.44 -7.30
C GLN A 52 14.84 0.16 -5.94
N ARG A 53 15.73 -0.50 -5.17
CA ARG A 53 16.21 0.04 -3.91
C ARG A 53 17.23 1.14 -4.16
N LEU A 54 16.95 2.32 -3.63
CA LEU A 54 17.87 3.45 -3.71
C LEU A 54 19.18 3.10 -2.98
N GLY A 55 20.31 3.29 -3.66
CA GLY A 55 21.64 2.91 -3.17
C GLY A 55 22.14 1.54 -3.65
N GLU A 56 21.30 0.72 -4.30
CA GLU A 56 21.68 -0.57 -4.88
C GLU A 56 21.63 -0.52 -6.43
N ARG A 57 22.42 -1.38 -7.09
CA ARG A 57 22.37 -1.54 -8.55
C ARG A 57 21.36 -2.62 -8.93
N GLY A 58 20.58 -2.37 -9.96
CA GLY A 58 19.59 -3.33 -10.48
C GLY A 58 18.24 -3.26 -9.76
N ARG A 59 17.40 -4.27 -10.02
CA ARG A 59 16.08 -4.43 -9.42
C ARG A 59 16.07 -5.68 -8.55
N ARG A 60 15.21 -5.69 -7.53
CA ARG A 60 14.96 -6.85 -6.67
C ARG A 60 13.48 -7.18 -6.65
N TYR A 61 13.13 -8.39 -6.24
CA TYR A 61 11.73 -8.75 -6.03
C TYR A 61 11.15 -7.98 -4.83
N THR A 62 9.95 -7.46 -5.02
CA THR A 62 9.17 -6.83 -3.95
C THR A 62 8.67 -7.92 -3.01
N LEU A 63 8.80 -7.72 -1.70
CA LEU A 63 8.32 -8.67 -0.71
C LEU A 63 6.86 -8.39 -0.32
N PRO A 64 6.04 -9.42 -0.03
CA PRO A 64 4.70 -9.22 0.51
C PRO A 64 4.77 -8.48 1.84
N PHE A 65 3.82 -7.55 2.07
CA PHE A 65 3.82 -6.62 3.20
C PHE A 65 5.17 -5.90 3.40
N ASN A 66 5.93 -5.72 2.31
CA ASN A 66 7.26 -5.13 2.33
C ASN A 66 8.26 -5.87 3.26
N GLY A 67 8.06 -7.18 3.46
CA GLY A 67 8.91 -8.04 4.29
C GLY A 67 8.43 -8.24 5.73
N TYR A 68 7.28 -7.67 6.10
CA TYR A 68 6.72 -7.75 7.47
C TYR A 68 5.51 -8.68 7.57
N ALA A 69 5.43 -9.69 6.70
CA ALA A 69 4.25 -10.54 6.61
C ALA A 69 3.97 -11.28 7.93
N GLU A 70 5.01 -11.76 8.63
CA GLU A 70 4.86 -12.48 9.90
C GLU A 70 4.24 -11.59 11.00
N GLU A 71 4.50 -10.28 10.94
CA GLU A 71 4.07 -9.32 11.94
C GLU A 71 2.70 -8.72 11.64
N VAL A 72 2.29 -8.60 10.37
CA VAL A 72 1.06 -7.86 10.02
C VAL A 72 0.02 -8.65 9.25
N ALA A 73 0.35 -9.82 8.67
CA ALA A 73 -0.61 -10.54 7.81
C ALA A 73 -1.89 -10.93 8.55
N HIS A 74 -1.77 -11.30 9.84
CA HIS A 74 -2.89 -11.70 10.68
C HIS A 74 -3.97 -10.61 10.84
N LEU A 75 -3.63 -9.33 10.68
CA LEU A 75 -4.57 -8.21 10.74
C LEU A 75 -5.53 -8.17 9.54
N TYR A 76 -5.20 -8.90 8.46
CA TYR A 76 -5.93 -8.90 7.20
C TYR A 76 -6.45 -10.29 6.82
N GLU A 77 -6.43 -11.25 7.75
CA GLU A 77 -6.96 -12.59 7.52
C GLU A 77 -8.43 -12.57 7.12
N GLY A 78 -8.77 -13.34 6.08
CA GLY A 78 -10.14 -13.40 5.55
C GLY A 78 -10.55 -12.24 4.64
N MET A 79 -9.68 -11.25 4.42
CA MET A 79 -9.90 -10.17 3.46
C MET A 79 -9.39 -10.54 2.06
N ASP A 80 -10.07 -10.06 1.01
CA ASP A 80 -9.52 -10.11 -0.35
C ASP A 80 -8.51 -8.97 -0.54
N LEU A 81 -7.22 -9.31 -0.42
CA LEU A 81 -6.12 -8.37 -0.57
C LEU A 81 -5.95 -7.81 -2.00
N ARG A 82 -6.68 -8.35 -2.99
CA ARG A 82 -6.74 -7.83 -4.37
C ARG A 82 -7.85 -6.82 -4.54
N GLU A 83 -8.95 -6.97 -3.80
CA GLU A 83 -10.07 -6.02 -3.80
C GLU A 83 -9.74 -4.73 -3.01
N PHE A 84 -8.83 -4.84 -2.04
CA PHE A 84 -8.51 -3.78 -1.08
C PHE A 84 -7.16 -3.05 -1.32
N TYR A 85 -6.54 -3.19 -2.51
CA TYR A 85 -5.23 -2.56 -2.83
C TYR A 85 -5.29 -1.04 -2.93
#